data_AF-A0A3Q0JNJ6-F1
#
_entry.id   AF-A0A3Q0JNJ6-F1
#
_cell.length_a   1.000
_cell.length_b   1.000
_cell.length_c   1.000
_cell.angle_alpha   90.00
_cell.angle_beta   90.00
_cell.angle_gamma   90.00
#
_symmetry.space_group_name_H-M   'P 1'
#
loop_
_entity.id
_entity.type
_entity.pdbx_description
1 polymer ?
#
loop_
_entity_poly.entity_id
_entity_poly.type
_entity_poly.pdbx_seq_one_letter_code
_entity_poly.pdbx_strand_id
1 'polypeptide(L)'
;IEIITYGKKNKSFAILSQDSDFTIANAAQYYFSMKHLNLDTMTTRLYDGRVLAKVHNLHLDQLPLYATLLGTDLMNIDILRSYHNHFFRKKDGKMDMDYFFTQVANQCRHVECPNGVPHESQLVRIVRNIRDRGCHYSFDKVYSMVMESIQSFHVYQLEQELHLSKIRDEKARETLKIAMLLYRQCWITSDLLMLLCSRTMEMSTCLEIFEPNVKPIGIVLLKLRAVLYGATFNGE
;
A
#
# COMPACT_ATOMS: atom_id res chain seq x y z
N ILE A 1 0.06 -3.55 -3.32
CA ILE A 1 1.48 -3.98 -3.47
C ILE A 1 1.80 -4.63 -4.83
N GLU A 2 1.11 -5.68 -5.27
CA GLU A 2 1.42 -6.40 -6.51
C GLU A 2 1.45 -5.51 -7.78
N ILE A 3 0.44 -4.66 -7.94
CA ILE A 3 0.31 -3.72 -9.08
C ILE A 3 1.49 -2.74 -9.11
N ILE A 4 1.97 -2.27 -7.95
CA ILE A 4 3.14 -1.39 -7.84
C ILE A 4 4.39 -2.11 -8.37
N THR A 5 4.60 -3.36 -7.94
CA THR A 5 5.71 -4.19 -8.41
C THR A 5 5.63 -4.44 -9.91
N TYR A 6 4.44 -4.79 -10.42
CA TYR A 6 4.23 -5.05 -11.83
C TYR A 6 4.49 -3.80 -12.68
N GLY A 7 3.92 -2.66 -12.28
CA GLY A 7 4.07 -1.38 -12.99
C GLY A 7 5.53 -0.96 -13.12
N LYS A 8 6.29 -1.02 -12.01
CA LYS A 8 7.71 -0.67 -12.00
C LYS A 8 8.56 -1.63 -12.82
N LYS A 9 8.37 -2.95 -12.66
CA LYS A 9 9.17 -3.96 -13.36
C LYS A 9 8.95 -3.94 -14.88
N ASN A 10 7.71 -3.77 -15.31
CA ASN A 10 7.36 -3.80 -16.73
C ASN A 10 7.38 -2.43 -17.39
N LYS A 11 7.75 -1.36 -16.66
CA LYS A 11 7.71 0.02 -17.13
C LYS A 11 6.34 0.37 -17.74
N SER A 12 5.28 0.00 -17.03
CA SER A 12 3.90 0.18 -17.51
C SER A 12 3.65 1.66 -17.84
N PHE A 13 3.00 1.88 -18.99
CA PHE A 13 2.66 3.22 -19.46
C PHE A 13 1.74 3.94 -18.48
N ALA A 14 0.70 3.26 -18.00
CA ALA A 14 -0.25 3.85 -17.07
C ALA A 14 -0.90 2.82 -16.16
N ILE A 15 -1.43 3.28 -15.04
CA ILE A 15 -2.35 2.55 -14.17
C ILE A 15 -3.67 3.30 -14.12
N LEU A 16 -4.77 2.59 -14.37
CA LEU A 16 -6.14 3.12 -14.20
C LEU A 16 -6.70 2.57 -12.89
N SER A 17 -6.90 3.43 -11.89
CA SER A 17 -7.35 3.03 -10.54
C SER A 17 -8.03 4.19 -9.79
N GLN A 18 -8.52 3.93 -8.57
CA GLN A 18 -8.87 4.93 -7.54
C GLN A 18 -7.98 4.90 -6.31
N ASP A 19 -7.06 3.95 -6.24
CA ASP A 19 -6.10 3.83 -5.16
C ASP A 19 -4.95 4.84 -5.30
N SER A 20 -4.86 5.81 -4.39
CA SER A 20 -3.82 6.84 -4.39
C SER A 20 -2.41 6.30 -4.16
N ASP A 21 -2.28 5.10 -3.61
CA ASP A 21 -0.97 4.51 -3.26
C ASP A 21 -0.09 4.34 -4.50
N PHE A 22 -0.67 4.13 -5.68
CA PHE A 22 0.09 4.01 -6.94
C PHE A 22 0.71 5.33 -7.37
N THR A 23 0.09 6.46 -7.02
CA THR A 23 0.64 7.81 -7.25
C THR A 23 1.80 8.07 -6.29
N ILE A 24 1.64 7.71 -5.01
CA ILE A 24 2.68 7.86 -3.97
C ILE A 24 3.88 6.95 -4.25
N ALA A 25 3.62 5.70 -4.63
CA ALA A 25 4.63 4.71 -4.97
C ALA A 25 5.35 4.99 -6.29
N ASN A 26 4.86 5.93 -7.12
CA ASN A 26 5.36 6.17 -8.47
C ASN A 26 5.43 4.86 -9.28
N ALA A 27 4.30 4.14 -9.31
CA ALA A 27 4.22 2.77 -9.82
C ALA A 27 4.26 2.65 -11.35
N ALA A 28 3.84 3.70 -12.07
CA ALA A 28 3.81 3.78 -13.53
C ALA A 28 4.06 5.22 -13.99
N GLN A 29 4.21 5.45 -15.29
CA GLN A 29 4.42 6.80 -15.82
C GLN A 29 3.20 7.70 -15.63
N TYR A 30 1.99 7.15 -15.78
CA TYR A 30 0.73 7.87 -15.60
C TYR A 30 -0.21 7.14 -14.65
N TYR A 31 -0.91 7.89 -13.80
CA TYR A 31 -1.99 7.36 -12.98
C TYR A 31 -3.32 8.03 -13.36
N PHE A 32 -4.23 7.23 -13.90
CA PHE A 32 -5.51 7.67 -14.41
C PHE A 32 -6.64 7.35 -13.44
N SER A 33 -7.56 8.30 -13.28
CA SER A 33 -8.68 8.18 -12.37
C SER A 33 -9.83 7.39 -12.96
N MET A 34 -10.04 6.14 -12.54
CA MET A 34 -11.22 5.37 -12.89
C MET A 34 -12.57 6.07 -12.57
N LYS A 35 -12.70 6.76 -11.43
CA LYS A 35 -13.90 7.52 -11.02
C LYS A 35 -14.24 8.68 -11.95
N HIS A 36 -13.24 9.28 -12.59
CA HIS A 36 -13.45 10.41 -13.51
C HIS A 36 -13.35 9.98 -14.97
N LEU A 37 -13.30 8.66 -15.24
CA LEU A 37 -13.31 8.15 -16.59
C LEU A 37 -14.69 8.40 -17.21
N ASN A 38 -14.71 9.24 -18.23
CA ASN A 38 -15.86 9.41 -19.11
C ASN A 38 -15.66 8.50 -20.32
N LEU A 39 -16.55 7.52 -20.50
CA LEU A 39 -16.46 6.55 -21.60
C LEU A 39 -16.91 7.13 -22.95
N ASP A 40 -17.77 8.14 -22.96
CA ASP A 40 -18.25 8.77 -24.20
C ASP A 40 -17.14 9.61 -24.83
N THR A 41 -16.39 10.34 -24.00
CA THR A 41 -15.30 11.21 -24.45
C THR A 41 -13.92 10.58 -24.32
N MET A 42 -13.82 9.41 -23.69
CA MET A 42 -12.56 8.72 -23.36
C MET A 42 -11.57 9.61 -22.58
N THR A 43 -12.09 10.49 -21.72
CA THR A 43 -11.28 11.41 -20.90
C THR A 43 -11.28 11.02 -19.43
N THR A 44 -10.18 11.27 -18.73
CA THR A 44 -10.06 11.06 -17.28
C THR A 44 -9.10 12.08 -16.66
N ARG A 45 -9.02 12.10 -15.33
CA ARG A 45 -8.02 12.87 -14.59
C ARG A 45 -6.73 12.09 -14.46
N LEU A 46 -5.62 12.76 -14.71
CA LEU A 46 -4.28 12.30 -14.35
C LEU A 46 -3.96 12.79 -12.94
N TYR A 47 -3.51 11.90 -12.05
CA TYR A 47 -2.84 12.29 -10.82
C TYR A 47 -1.33 12.07 -10.97
N ASP A 48 -0.55 13.03 -10.51
CA ASP A 48 0.90 13.05 -10.66
C ASP A 48 1.56 13.32 -9.30
N GLY A 49 2.31 12.33 -8.80
CA GLY A 49 3.07 12.43 -7.56
C GLY A 49 4.13 13.53 -7.61
N ARG A 50 4.68 13.85 -8.80
CA ARG A 50 5.66 14.93 -8.98
C ARG A 50 5.02 16.29 -8.75
N VAL A 51 3.80 16.48 -9.25
CA VAL A 51 3.03 17.70 -9.02
C VAL A 51 2.67 17.81 -7.55
N LEU A 52 2.23 16.71 -6.92
CA LEU A 52 1.93 16.66 -5.48
C LEU A 52 3.17 17.05 -4.64
N ALA A 53 4.31 16.42 -4.91
CA ALA A 53 5.58 16.71 -4.24
C ALA A 53 5.97 18.18 -4.42
N LYS A 54 5.87 18.71 -5.65
CA LYS A 54 6.21 20.09 -5.97
C LYS A 54 5.32 21.10 -5.22
N VAL A 55 4.00 20.88 -5.20
CA VAL A 55 3.05 21.77 -4.51
C VAL A 55 3.33 21.84 -3.00
N HIS A 56 3.78 20.75 -2.40
CA HIS A 56 4.11 20.69 -0.97
C HIS A 56 5.59 20.96 -0.65
N ASN A 57 6.40 21.28 -1.68
CA ASN A 57 7.84 21.47 -1.57
C ASN A 57 8.54 20.29 -0.87
N LEU A 58 8.29 19.10 -1.42
CA LEU A 58 8.83 17.81 -1.03
C LEU A 58 9.63 17.20 -2.18
N HIS A 59 10.57 16.34 -1.85
CA HIS A 59 11.15 15.40 -2.80
C HIS A 59 10.18 14.23 -3.06
N LEU A 60 10.23 13.61 -4.24
CA LEU A 60 9.42 12.44 -4.57
C LEU A 60 9.58 11.31 -3.55
N ASP A 61 10.82 11.06 -3.12
CA ASP A 61 11.13 10.02 -2.14
C ASP A 61 10.59 10.32 -0.74
N GLN A 62 10.12 11.55 -0.46
CA GLN A 62 9.47 11.89 0.80
C GLN A 62 7.96 11.59 0.78
N LEU A 63 7.38 11.28 -0.38
CA LEU A 63 5.94 11.01 -0.49
C LEU A 63 5.45 9.80 0.33
N PRO A 64 6.18 8.67 0.42
CA PRO A 64 5.76 7.55 1.28
C PRO A 64 5.64 7.92 2.76
N LEU A 65 6.60 8.72 3.26
CA LEU A 65 6.54 9.25 4.62
C LEU A 65 5.37 10.25 4.76
N TYR A 66 5.21 11.14 3.78
CA TYR A 66 4.12 12.12 3.77
C TYR A 66 2.75 11.46 3.81
N ALA A 67 2.50 10.47 2.95
CA ALA A 67 1.25 9.69 2.93
C ALA A 67 1.03 8.97 4.27
N THR A 68 2.07 8.33 4.80
CA THR A 68 2.04 7.68 6.12
C THR A 68 1.61 8.64 7.24
N LEU A 69 2.05 9.90 7.21
CA LEU A 69 1.67 10.91 8.21
C LEU A 69 0.30 11.55 7.99
N LEU A 70 -0.23 11.53 6.76
CA LEU A 70 -1.61 11.92 6.48
C LEU A 70 -2.61 10.84 6.90
N GLY A 71 -2.18 9.59 6.84
CA GLY A 71 -2.94 8.43 7.21
C GLY A 71 -3.05 7.46 6.04
N THR A 72 -2.84 6.19 6.35
CA THR A 72 -2.94 5.04 5.44
C THR A 72 -3.75 3.95 6.13
N ASP A 73 -4.03 2.85 5.42
CA ASP A 73 -4.70 1.71 6.04
C ASP A 73 -3.90 1.13 7.23
N LEU A 74 -2.57 1.20 7.16
CA LEU A 74 -1.66 0.77 8.22
C LEU A 74 -1.47 1.84 9.32
N MET A 75 -1.49 3.12 8.95
CA MET A 75 -1.43 4.25 9.87
C MET A 75 -2.76 5.00 9.88
N ASN A 76 -3.76 4.42 10.54
CA ASN A 76 -5.11 4.96 10.53
C ASN A 76 -5.23 6.31 11.26
N ILE A 77 -6.33 7.02 11.00
CA ILE A 77 -6.65 8.30 11.63
C ILE A 77 -6.74 8.21 13.15
N ASP A 78 -7.10 7.07 13.73
CA ASP A 78 -7.23 6.93 15.18
C ASP A 78 -5.88 7.02 15.89
N ILE A 79 -4.85 6.44 15.29
CA ILE A 79 -3.46 6.51 15.77
C ILE A 79 -2.93 7.94 15.60
N LEU A 80 -3.22 8.56 14.47
CA LEU A 80 -2.73 9.89 14.12
C LEU A 80 -3.59 11.03 14.68
N ARG A 81 -4.74 10.74 15.29
CA ARG A 81 -5.75 11.74 15.66
C ARG A 81 -5.16 12.89 16.48
N SER A 82 -4.45 12.55 17.55
CA SER A 82 -3.87 13.55 18.45
C SER A 82 -2.72 14.32 17.79
N TYR A 83 -1.99 13.67 16.88
CA TYR A 83 -0.98 14.30 16.04
C TYR A 83 -1.61 15.28 15.03
N HIS A 84 -2.67 14.88 14.33
CA HIS A 84 -3.40 15.70 13.36
C HIS A 84 -4.10 16.90 14.02
N ASN A 85 -4.66 16.71 15.22
CA ASN A 85 -5.31 17.77 15.98
C ASN A 85 -4.38 18.95 16.28
N HIS A 86 -3.06 18.72 16.33
CA HIS A 86 -2.11 19.82 16.52
C HIS A 86 -2.01 20.76 15.31
N PHE A 87 -2.31 20.25 14.12
CA PHE A 87 -2.34 21.03 12.88
C PHE A 87 -3.75 21.46 12.50
N PHE A 88 -4.73 21.20 13.37
CA PHE A 88 -6.10 21.56 13.12
C PHE A 88 -6.28 23.08 13.21
N ARG A 89 -6.67 23.67 12.09
CA ARG A 89 -7.07 25.07 11.99
C ARG A 89 -8.43 25.13 11.31
N LYS A 90 -9.31 26.03 11.78
CA LYS A 90 -10.55 26.35 11.08
C LYS A 90 -10.37 27.59 10.20
N LYS A 91 -10.93 27.51 8.99
CA LYS A 91 -11.10 28.63 8.06
C LYS A 91 -12.54 28.56 7.54
N ASP A 92 -13.29 29.65 7.69
CA ASP A 92 -14.70 29.73 7.28
C ASP A 92 -15.59 28.60 7.86
N GLY A 93 -15.35 28.24 9.13
CA GLY A 93 -16.09 27.19 9.84
C GLY A 93 -15.73 25.75 9.43
N LYS A 94 -14.87 25.55 8.43
CA LYS A 94 -14.38 24.24 7.97
C LYS A 94 -12.92 24.03 8.35
N MET A 95 -12.46 22.78 8.32
CA MET A 95 -11.03 22.48 8.48
C MET A 95 -10.26 23.06 7.29
N ASP A 96 -9.19 23.79 7.60
CA ASP A 96 -8.28 24.33 6.61
C ASP A 96 -7.35 23.21 6.12
N MET A 97 -7.80 22.49 5.09
CA MET A 97 -7.09 21.33 4.54
C MET A 97 -5.74 21.73 3.95
N ASP A 98 -5.66 22.89 3.28
CA ASP A 98 -4.40 23.38 2.71
C ASP A 98 -3.36 23.59 3.82
N TYR A 99 -3.75 24.26 4.90
CA TYR A 99 -2.88 24.43 6.05
C TYR A 99 -2.45 23.09 6.64
N PHE A 100 -3.40 22.18 6.87
CA PHE A 100 -3.13 20.86 7.41
C PHE A 100 -2.11 20.09 6.55
N PHE A 101 -2.36 19.98 5.25
CA PHE A 101 -1.48 19.30 4.31
C PHE A 101 -0.10 19.93 4.26
N THR A 102 -0.01 21.27 4.31
CA THR A 102 1.28 21.98 4.39
C THR A 102 2.01 21.70 5.70
N GLN A 103 1.32 21.64 6.85
CA GLN A 103 1.97 21.37 8.13
C GLN A 103 2.53 19.96 8.20
N VAL A 104 1.79 18.97 7.69
CA VAL A 104 2.30 17.59 7.61
C VAL A 104 3.50 17.52 6.66
N ALA A 105 3.45 18.20 5.51
CA ALA A 105 4.57 18.26 4.57
C ALA A 105 5.82 18.90 5.20
N ASN A 106 5.66 19.93 6.04
CA ASN A 106 6.77 20.55 6.76
C ASN A 106 7.49 19.56 7.70
N GLN A 107 6.79 18.55 8.25
CA GLN A 107 7.44 17.51 9.06
C GLN A 107 8.34 16.60 8.22
N CYS A 108 8.02 16.40 6.95
CA CYS A 108 8.79 15.55 6.02
C CYS A 108 9.97 16.27 5.37
N ARG A 109 9.87 17.59 5.15
CA ARG A 109 10.79 18.34 4.26
C ARG A 109 12.28 18.18 4.59
N HIS A 110 12.62 18.06 5.87
CA HIS A 110 14.00 17.92 6.35
C HIS A 110 14.41 16.47 6.63
N VAL A 111 13.59 15.51 6.22
CA VAL A 111 13.88 14.09 6.39
C VAL A 111 14.50 13.59 5.10
N GLU A 112 15.70 13.04 5.20
CA GLU A 112 16.36 12.36 4.11
C GLU A 112 15.73 10.98 3.95
N CYS A 113 15.18 10.72 2.76
CA CYS A 113 14.52 9.47 2.43
C CYS A 113 15.21 8.80 1.24
N PRO A 114 16.46 8.33 1.34
CA PRO A 114 17.11 7.63 0.23
C PRO A 114 16.25 6.45 -0.23
N ASN A 115 15.92 6.43 -1.53
CA ASN A 115 15.04 5.41 -2.13
C ASN A 115 13.68 5.26 -1.44
N GLY A 116 13.15 6.33 -0.83
CA GLY A 116 11.83 6.33 -0.19
C GLY A 116 11.80 5.90 1.27
N VAL A 117 12.95 5.56 1.87
CA VAL A 117 13.04 5.12 3.26
C VAL A 117 13.72 6.20 4.13
N PRO A 118 13.06 6.74 5.17
CA PRO A 118 13.64 7.75 6.05
C PRO A 118 14.89 7.29 6.78
N HIS A 119 15.85 8.20 6.99
CA HIS A 119 16.97 7.96 7.89
C HIS A 119 16.48 7.74 9.33
N GLU A 120 16.98 6.68 9.98
CA GLU A 120 16.48 6.19 11.28
C GLU A 120 16.45 7.29 12.35
N SER A 121 17.55 8.04 12.51
CA SER A 121 17.65 9.10 13.52
C SER A 121 16.59 10.21 13.36
N GLN A 122 16.21 10.52 12.12
CA GLN A 122 15.20 11.54 11.81
C GLN A 122 13.79 10.97 11.98
N LEU A 123 13.59 9.70 11.62
CA LEU A 123 12.33 9.00 11.81
C LEU A 123 11.97 8.86 13.29
N VAL A 124 12.94 8.54 14.15
CA VAL A 124 12.75 8.47 15.61
C VAL A 124 12.16 9.78 16.15
N ARG A 125 12.59 10.94 15.63
CA ARG A 125 12.04 12.25 16.03
C ARG A 125 10.55 12.38 15.65
N ILE A 126 10.17 11.91 14.48
CA ILE A 126 8.77 11.93 14.01
C ILE A 126 7.92 10.98 14.83
N VAL A 127 8.40 9.76 15.07
CA VAL A 127 7.67 8.76 15.87
C VAL A 127 7.47 9.24 17.30
N ARG A 128 8.47 9.88 17.92
CA ARG A 128 8.32 10.54 19.22
C ARG A 128 7.25 11.63 19.17
N ASN A 129 7.26 12.47 18.14
CA ASN A 129 6.27 13.52 17.96
C ASN A 129 4.83 12.97 17.85
N ILE A 130 4.62 11.85 17.15
CA ILE A 130 3.31 11.17 17.09
C ILE A 130 2.93 10.61 18.47
N ARG A 131 3.87 9.89 19.11
CA ARG A 131 3.63 9.22 20.40
C ARG A 131 3.31 10.20 21.52
N ASP A 132 4.19 11.16 21.72
CA ASP A 132 4.20 12.08 22.87
C ASP A 132 3.02 13.06 22.84
N ARG A 133 2.31 13.13 21.70
CA ARG A 133 1.07 13.91 21.54
C ARG A 133 -0.18 13.17 21.97
N GLY A 134 -0.05 12.04 22.66
CA GLY A 134 -1.19 11.32 23.25
C GLY A 134 -1.66 10.13 22.43
N CYS A 135 -0.76 9.49 21.68
CA CYS A 135 -1.01 8.16 21.12
C CYS A 135 -0.81 7.11 22.22
N HIS A 136 -1.77 6.19 22.38
CA HIS A 136 -1.75 5.19 23.46
C HIS A 136 -0.79 4.01 23.21
N TYR A 137 -0.24 3.91 22.01
CA TYR A 137 0.69 2.84 21.65
C TYR A 137 2.11 3.11 22.17
N SER A 138 2.88 2.03 22.40
CA SER A 138 4.30 2.14 22.74
C SER A 138 5.10 2.75 21.58
N PHE A 139 6.26 3.33 21.88
CA PHE A 139 7.15 3.87 20.86
C PHE A 139 7.46 2.83 19.77
N ASP A 140 7.84 1.61 20.18
CA ASP A 140 8.20 0.53 19.26
C ASP A 140 7.05 0.13 18.35
N LYS A 141 5.81 0.15 18.87
CA LYS A 141 4.62 -0.17 18.08
C LYS A 141 4.33 0.91 17.04
N VAL A 142 4.40 2.20 17.41
CA VAL A 142 4.22 3.30 16.45
C VAL A 142 5.34 3.28 15.41
N TYR A 143 6.59 3.02 15.83
CA TYR A 143 7.72 2.90 14.92
C TYR A 143 7.51 1.79 13.89
N SER A 144 7.09 0.59 14.33
CA SER A 144 6.86 -0.54 13.43
C SER A 144 5.76 -0.22 12.42
N MET A 145 4.65 0.38 12.87
CA MET A 145 3.52 0.72 12.00
C MET A 145 3.88 1.79 10.97
N VAL A 146 4.65 2.81 11.36
CA VAL A 146 5.16 3.83 10.43
C VAL A 146 6.08 3.18 9.38
N MET A 147 6.98 2.29 9.81
CA MET A 147 7.89 1.60 8.88
C MET A 147 7.16 0.66 7.93
N GLU A 148 6.21 -0.14 8.44
CA GLU A 148 5.36 -1.03 7.63
C GLU A 148 4.56 -0.24 6.60
N SER A 149 3.97 0.90 7.00
CA SER A 149 3.26 1.83 6.11
C SER A 149 4.17 2.40 5.03
N ILE A 150 5.40 2.80 5.34
CA ILE A 150 6.34 3.32 4.33
C ILE A 150 6.76 2.20 3.37
N GLN A 151 7.01 1.00 3.88
CA GLN A 151 7.44 -0.15 3.10
C GLN A 151 6.36 -0.64 2.12
N SER A 152 5.07 -0.45 2.42
CA SER A 152 3.97 -0.86 1.53
C SER A 152 3.99 -0.16 0.15
N PHE A 153 4.60 1.03 0.05
CA PHE A 153 4.77 1.76 -1.21
C PHE A 153 5.95 1.27 -2.06
N HIS A 154 6.81 0.41 -1.52
CA HIS A 154 8.01 -0.07 -2.20
C HIS A 154 7.74 -1.36 -2.97
N VAL A 155 8.63 -1.66 -3.93
CA VAL A 155 8.52 -2.89 -4.74
C VAL A 155 8.62 -4.10 -3.82
N TYR A 156 7.54 -4.85 -3.76
CA TYR A 156 7.51 -6.12 -3.08
C TYR A 156 8.18 -7.18 -3.95
N GLN A 157 9.24 -7.77 -3.40
CA GLN A 157 9.94 -8.88 -4.01
C GLN A 157 9.37 -10.19 -3.48
N LEU A 158 8.24 -10.63 -4.06
CA LEU A 158 7.61 -11.92 -3.75
C LEU A 158 8.61 -13.10 -3.77
N GLU A 159 9.59 -13.07 -4.68
CA GLU A 159 10.66 -14.10 -4.77
C GLU A 159 11.56 -14.16 -3.53
N GLN A 160 11.78 -13.04 -2.82
CA GLN A 160 12.61 -13.00 -1.63
C GLN A 160 11.88 -13.57 -0.40
N GLU A 161 10.57 -13.35 -0.28
CA GLU A 161 9.77 -13.87 0.84
C GLU A 161 9.41 -15.35 0.72
N LEU A 162 9.28 -15.86 -0.50
CA LEU A 162 9.02 -17.28 -0.72
C LEU A 162 10.24 -18.16 -0.49
N HIS A 163 11.43 -17.54 -0.34
CA HIS A 163 12.68 -18.23 -0.04
C HIS A 163 12.82 -19.53 -0.85
N LEU A 164 12.56 -19.48 -2.17
CA LEU A 164 12.53 -20.67 -3.03
C LEU A 164 13.79 -21.53 -2.89
N SER A 165 14.93 -20.88 -2.64
CA SER A 165 16.23 -21.51 -2.38
C SER A 165 16.32 -22.26 -1.04
N LYS A 166 15.47 -21.92 -0.07
CA LYS A 166 15.38 -22.59 1.26
C LYS A 166 14.39 -23.76 1.26
N ILE A 167 13.56 -23.91 0.22
CA ILE A 167 12.68 -25.08 0.06
C ILE A 167 13.54 -26.27 -0.32
N ARG A 168 13.63 -27.26 0.58
CA ARG A 168 14.47 -28.46 0.41
C ARG A 168 13.89 -29.48 -0.56
N ASP A 169 12.56 -29.56 -0.65
CA ASP A 169 11.90 -30.46 -1.59
C ASP A 169 11.89 -29.86 -3.01
N GLU A 170 12.55 -30.58 -3.93
CA GLU A 170 12.64 -30.21 -5.34
C GLU A 170 11.26 -30.12 -6.00
N LYS A 171 10.35 -31.05 -5.69
CA LYS A 171 9.01 -31.08 -6.30
C LYS A 171 8.16 -29.90 -5.83
N ALA A 172 8.15 -29.62 -4.53
CA ALA A 172 7.49 -28.44 -3.99
C ALA A 172 8.07 -27.15 -4.58
N ARG A 173 9.39 -27.06 -4.75
CA ARG A 173 10.06 -25.90 -5.34
C ARG A 173 9.69 -25.68 -6.81
N GLU A 174 9.68 -26.73 -7.63
CA GLU A 174 9.25 -26.65 -9.03
C GLU A 174 7.76 -26.32 -9.16
N THR A 175 6.91 -26.91 -8.31
CA THR A 175 5.47 -26.59 -8.26
C THR A 175 5.25 -25.11 -7.95
N LEU A 176 5.99 -24.56 -6.97
CA LEU A 176 5.88 -23.16 -6.61
C LEU A 176 6.43 -22.23 -7.71
N LYS A 177 7.50 -22.61 -8.40
CA LYS A 177 7.98 -21.87 -9.60
C LYS A 177 6.91 -21.80 -10.69
N ILE A 178 6.24 -22.92 -10.99
CA ILE A 178 5.15 -22.97 -11.98
C ILE A 178 3.99 -22.09 -11.52
N ALA A 179 3.58 -22.20 -10.26
CA ALA A 179 2.53 -21.34 -9.70
C ALA A 179 2.88 -19.85 -9.81
N MET A 180 4.12 -19.47 -9.50
CA MET A 180 4.58 -18.09 -9.67
C MET A 180 4.57 -17.63 -11.13
N LEU A 181 4.91 -18.52 -12.07
CA LEU A 181 4.86 -18.21 -13.50
C LEU A 181 3.43 -18.01 -13.98
N LEU A 182 2.51 -18.89 -13.57
CA LEU A 182 1.08 -18.77 -13.84
C LEU A 182 0.51 -17.48 -13.23
N TYR A 183 0.90 -17.16 -12.01
CA TYR A 183 0.47 -15.93 -11.32
C TYR A 183 0.95 -14.67 -12.07
N ARG A 184 2.23 -14.63 -12.48
CA ARG A 184 2.79 -13.53 -13.28
C ARG A 184 2.08 -13.33 -14.61
N GLN A 185 1.60 -14.42 -15.20
CA GLN A 185 0.82 -14.39 -16.43
C GLN A 185 -0.66 -14.06 -16.19
N CYS A 186 -1.06 -13.84 -14.93
CA CYS A 186 -2.45 -13.63 -14.50
C CYS A 186 -3.36 -14.84 -14.77
N TRP A 187 -2.80 -16.06 -14.81
CA TRP A 187 -3.55 -17.31 -15.02
C TRP A 187 -4.09 -17.90 -13.72
N ILE A 188 -3.50 -17.52 -12.58
CA ILE A 188 -4.00 -17.86 -11.24
C ILE A 188 -4.05 -16.59 -10.38
N THR A 189 -4.98 -16.51 -9.43
CA THR A 189 -5.09 -15.34 -8.54
C THR A 189 -4.02 -15.35 -7.45
N SER A 190 -3.78 -14.19 -6.84
CA SER A 190 -2.89 -14.06 -5.66
C SER A 190 -3.31 -14.99 -4.53
N ASP A 191 -4.60 -15.27 -4.40
CA ASP A 191 -5.17 -16.18 -3.41
C ASP A 191 -4.62 -17.60 -3.54
N LEU A 192 -4.59 -18.13 -4.78
CA LEU A 192 -4.08 -19.48 -5.03
C LEU A 192 -2.60 -19.57 -4.70
N LEU A 193 -1.84 -18.51 -4.98
CA LEU A 193 -0.43 -18.44 -4.64
C LEU A 193 -0.21 -18.35 -3.13
N MET A 194 -0.96 -17.50 -2.42
CA MET A 194 -0.86 -17.37 -0.96
C MET A 194 -1.20 -18.69 -0.25
N LEU A 195 -2.21 -19.42 -0.75
CA LEU A 195 -2.55 -20.77 -0.28
C LEU A 195 -1.42 -21.77 -0.49
N LEU A 196 -0.82 -21.80 -1.69
CA LEU A 196 0.34 -22.66 -1.99
C LEU A 196 1.56 -22.34 -1.11
N CYS A 197 1.64 -21.12 -0.58
CA CYS A 197 2.73 -20.64 0.26
C CYS A 197 2.42 -20.68 1.76
N SER A 198 1.28 -21.26 2.15
CA SER A 198 0.80 -21.32 3.54
C SER A 198 0.72 -19.93 4.21
N ARG A 199 0.37 -18.89 3.46
CA ARG A 199 0.21 -17.51 3.97
C ARG A 199 -1.26 -17.17 4.22
N THR A 200 -1.50 -16.28 5.18
CA THR A 200 -2.82 -15.70 5.44
C THR A 200 -3.25 -14.83 4.27
N MET A 201 -4.37 -15.15 3.64
CA MET A 201 -4.94 -14.35 2.54
C MET A 201 -5.44 -12.99 3.04
N GLU A 202 -4.98 -11.90 2.41
CA GLU A 202 -5.62 -10.59 2.46
C GLU A 202 -6.12 -10.25 1.06
N MET A 203 -7.44 -10.08 0.92
CA MET A 203 -8.02 -9.78 -0.39
C MET A 203 -8.22 -8.28 -0.57
N SER A 204 -7.93 -7.80 -1.76
CA SER A 204 -8.43 -6.51 -2.26
C SER A 204 -8.59 -6.64 -3.77
N THR A 205 -9.78 -7.01 -4.25
CA THR A 205 -10.06 -6.87 -5.70
C THR A 205 -10.84 -5.58 -5.93
N CYS A 206 -10.38 -4.78 -6.89
CA CYS A 206 -10.93 -3.44 -7.19
C CYS A 206 -12.41 -3.43 -7.62
N LEU A 207 -13.00 -4.60 -7.93
CA LEU A 207 -14.38 -4.75 -8.36
C LEU A 207 -15.38 -4.86 -7.20
N GLU A 208 -14.91 -5.18 -5.99
CA GLU A 208 -15.79 -5.45 -4.84
C GLU A 208 -16.45 -4.19 -4.26
N ILE A 209 -15.98 -3.01 -4.66
CA ILE A 209 -16.44 -1.72 -4.11
C ILE A 209 -17.65 -1.16 -4.87
N PHE A 210 -17.94 -1.64 -6.09
CA PHE A 210 -18.90 -0.96 -6.99
C PHE A 210 -20.23 -1.67 -7.25
N GLU A 211 -20.37 -2.96 -6.93
CA GLU A 211 -21.64 -3.69 -7.18
C GLU A 211 -22.16 -4.35 -5.88
N PRO A 212 -23.21 -3.79 -5.23
CA PRO A 212 -23.70 -4.29 -3.94
C PRO A 212 -24.26 -5.73 -3.99
N ASN A 213 -24.50 -6.25 -5.20
CA ASN A 213 -24.98 -7.62 -5.43
C ASN A 213 -23.85 -8.63 -5.64
N VAL A 214 -22.60 -8.19 -5.83
CA VAL A 214 -21.46 -9.08 -5.95
C VAL A 214 -20.96 -9.41 -4.55
N LYS A 215 -21.20 -10.66 -4.13
CA LYS A 215 -20.63 -11.17 -2.88
C LYS A 215 -19.10 -11.01 -2.94
N PRO A 216 -18.46 -10.46 -1.89
CA PRO A 216 -17.00 -10.42 -1.81
C PRO A 216 -16.41 -11.77 -2.19
N ILE A 217 -15.37 -11.80 -3.02
CA ILE A 217 -14.85 -13.04 -3.60
C ILE A 217 -14.38 -14.01 -2.50
N GLY A 218 -14.04 -13.49 -1.32
CA GLY A 218 -13.66 -14.26 -0.14
C GLY A 218 -14.83 -15.01 0.50
N ILE A 219 -16.05 -14.51 0.34
CA ILE A 219 -17.28 -15.22 0.72
C ILE A 219 -17.61 -16.30 -0.32
N VAL A 220 -17.44 -15.98 -1.62
CA VAL A 220 -17.68 -16.93 -2.72
C VAL A 220 -16.69 -18.10 -2.64
N LEU A 221 -15.42 -17.80 -2.38
CA LEU A 221 -14.34 -18.78 -2.27
C LEU A 221 -14.27 -19.45 -0.89
N LEU A 222 -15.14 -19.11 0.07
CA LEU A 222 -15.09 -19.67 1.43
C LEU A 222 -15.23 -21.21 1.44
N LYS A 223 -16.06 -21.76 0.56
CA LYS A 223 -16.21 -23.22 0.42
C LYS A 223 -14.98 -23.86 -0.20
N LEU A 224 -14.42 -23.24 -1.24
CA LEU A 224 -13.17 -23.70 -1.85
C LEU A 224 -12.01 -23.62 -0.84
N ARG A 225 -11.98 -22.56 -0.03
CA ARG A 225 -11.07 -22.36 1.10
C ARG A 225 -11.18 -23.52 2.09
N ALA A 226 -12.37 -23.85 2.58
CA ALA A 226 -12.57 -24.94 3.52
C ALA A 226 -12.13 -26.31 2.96
N VAL A 227 -12.40 -26.58 1.68
CA VAL A 227 -11.98 -27.83 1.01
C VAL A 227 -10.47 -27.90 0.84
N LEU A 228 -9.83 -26.81 0.41
CA LEU A 228 -8.38 -26.76 0.21
C LEU A 228 -7.61 -26.79 1.53
N TYR A 229 -8.04 -26.04 2.55
CA TYR A 229 -7.48 -26.16 3.91
C TYR A 229 -7.68 -27.57 4.47
N GLY A 230 -8.85 -28.18 4.26
CA GLY A 230 -9.08 -29.58 4.64
C GLY A 230 -8.14 -30.55 3.94
N ALA A 231 -7.80 -30.32 2.67
CA ALA A 231 -6.88 -31.15 1.91
C ALA A 231 -5.40 -30.93 2.28
N THR A 232 -5.00 -29.71 2.64
CA THR A 232 -3.62 -29.41 3.06
C THR A 232 -3.33 -29.75 4.52
N PHE A 233 -4.34 -29.80 5.39
CA PHE A 233 -4.17 -30.02 6.84
C PHE A 233 -4.70 -31.36 7.37
N ASN A 234 -5.50 -32.14 6.61
CA ASN A 234 -5.89 -33.50 6.99
C ASN A 234 -5.08 -34.60 6.26
N GLY A 235 -3.91 -34.24 5.72
CA GLY A 235 -2.99 -35.16 5.03
C GLY A 235 -1.77 -35.58 5.85
N GLU A 236 -1.76 -35.34 7.15
CA GLU A 236 -0.79 -35.89 8.11
C GLU A 236 -1.37 -37.13 8.84
#